data_AF-A0A1V6UIC1-F1
#
_entry.id   AF-A0A1V6UIC1-F1
#
_cell.length_a   1.000
_cell.length_b   1.000
_cell.length_c   1.000
_cell.angle_alpha   90.00
_cell.angle_beta   90.00
_cell.angle_gamma   90.00
#
_symmetry.space_group_name_H-M   'P 1'
#
loop_
_entity.id
_entity.type
_entity.pdbx_description
1 polymer ?
#
loop_
_entity_poly.entity_id
_entity_poly.type
_entity_poly.pdbx_seq_one_letter_code
_entity_poly.pdbx_strand_id
1 'polypeptide(L)'
;MFKELDAGYESLNPAHGAYALEIVQSIPSGLSKVYDHIMNRIEKGVLRDPIYCKAVLVAVDLTFRPLGLSELAILADIPLRIDPRSIVQKCGSFLTIKKDTVYLVHQSAKDYLDASYRSRLDSAGPAKGHTEISRRSIRNLYSMLKQNAWNLSSGLKPKDTSSPEPDPLAPIRYSCVLWVDHLSFPNEESPEKKGELIEEALTSEFLSTRFLRWFEALSLLGQLSGGVRSIRMLLDLAQFRMGQNSQLARLLKDAERFVLSHGSIIERAPLQVYASALIFSPILSDIRREQWEERLPFVQAVAGIKGPWRADRQTLEGHSDWVLDVAFSPDGKMLASASYDTTVRLWITATDTTQQTLVGHRRSVKAVTFSPDSTMLASASSDKTIRIWNNTTGALYRVIQGHTDSINSVAFFADGKMLALALSDHTIRLWDAVTGLPQKYFKVMIVGFPQLPSRLIVRCLHRLHSIAPFGYGTQKRV
;
A
#
# COMPACT_ATOMS: atom_id res chain seq x y z
N MET A 1 -34.35 -9.68 11.57
CA MET A 1 -35.12 -9.45 10.33
C MET A 1 -36.54 -9.09 10.77
N PHE A 2 -37.03 -7.89 10.43
CA PHE A 2 -38.22 -7.19 10.95
C PHE A 2 -38.09 -6.54 12.34
N LYS A 3 -37.44 -5.38 12.39
CA LYS A 3 -37.74 -4.25 13.31
C LYS A 3 -36.86 -3.06 12.90
N GLU A 4 -37.30 -2.32 11.89
CA GLU A 4 -36.78 -0.98 11.55
C GLU A 4 -37.66 -0.31 10.47
N LEU A 5 -38.98 -0.46 10.60
CA LEU A 5 -39.98 0.32 9.85
C LEU A 5 -40.76 1.12 10.89
N ASP A 6 -40.22 2.24 11.37
CA ASP A 6 -41.01 3.21 12.15
C ASP A 6 -40.36 4.59 12.36
N ALA A 7 -39.61 5.11 11.38
CA ALA A 7 -39.19 6.52 11.42
C ALA A 7 -39.00 7.08 10.02
N GLY A 8 -40.07 7.64 9.46
CA GLY A 8 -40.03 8.36 8.18
C GLY A 8 -41.36 8.39 7.42
N TYR A 9 -42.49 8.54 8.12
CA TYR A 9 -43.80 8.74 7.51
C TYR A 9 -44.30 10.14 7.78
N GLU A 10 -43.76 11.13 7.08
CA GLU A 10 -44.49 12.36 6.79
C GLU A 10 -44.28 12.75 5.33
N SER A 11 -45.40 13.02 4.66
CA SER A 11 -45.61 13.34 3.24
C SER A 11 -45.48 12.19 2.22
N LEU A 12 -46.47 11.29 2.21
CA LEU A 12 -46.83 10.53 1.00
C LEU A 12 -48.30 10.77 0.65
N ASN A 13 -48.52 11.19 -0.59
CA ASN A 13 -49.80 11.48 -1.21
C ASN A 13 -50.79 10.29 -1.07
N PRO A 14 -52.12 10.48 -0.88
CA PRO A 14 -53.06 9.41 -0.54
C PRO A 14 -53.26 8.31 -1.61
N ALA A 15 -52.68 8.47 -2.80
CA ALA A 15 -52.89 7.57 -3.94
C ALA A 15 -52.07 6.25 -3.91
N HIS A 16 -51.06 6.11 -3.05
CA HIS A 16 -50.18 4.93 -3.07
C HIS A 16 -50.64 3.75 -2.19
N GLY A 17 -51.62 3.94 -1.29
CA GLY A 17 -52.04 2.90 -0.35
C GLY A 17 -52.80 1.72 -0.99
N ALA A 18 -53.52 1.94 -2.09
CA ALA A 18 -54.38 0.93 -2.71
C ALA A 18 -53.61 -0.25 -3.34
N TYR A 19 -52.36 -0.05 -3.76
CA TYR A 19 -51.53 -1.07 -4.41
C TYR A 19 -50.57 -1.78 -3.45
N ALA A 20 -50.49 -1.34 -2.19
CA ALA A 20 -49.54 -1.91 -1.23
C ALA A 20 -49.82 -3.39 -0.94
N LEU A 21 -51.11 -3.78 -0.88
CA LEU A 21 -51.52 -5.17 -0.63
C LEU A 21 -51.20 -6.09 -1.81
N GLU A 22 -51.42 -5.63 -3.04
CA GLU A 22 -51.09 -6.37 -4.27
C GLU A 22 -49.56 -6.55 -4.41
N ILE A 23 -48.78 -5.54 -4.05
CA ILE A 23 -47.32 -5.62 -4.04
C ILE A 23 -46.85 -6.69 -3.06
N VAL A 24 -47.40 -6.73 -1.83
CA VAL A 24 -47.03 -7.72 -0.80
C VAL A 24 -47.45 -9.14 -1.22
N GLN A 25 -48.63 -9.30 -1.81
CA GLN A 25 -49.11 -10.59 -2.30
C GLN A 25 -48.33 -11.11 -3.53
N SER A 26 -47.68 -10.22 -4.29
CA SER A 26 -46.85 -10.58 -5.44
C SER A 26 -45.42 -11.02 -5.09
N ILE A 27 -45.00 -10.93 -3.81
CA ILE A 27 -43.65 -11.28 -3.38
C ILE A 27 -43.48 -12.82 -3.41
N PRO A 28 -42.59 -13.35 -4.26
CA PRO A 28 -42.43 -14.80 -4.39
C PRO A 28 -41.67 -15.42 -3.20
N SER A 29 -41.93 -16.71 -2.93
CA SER A 29 -41.23 -17.48 -1.89
C SER A 29 -39.82 -17.88 -2.34
N GLY A 30 -38.79 -17.42 -1.63
CA GLY A 30 -37.39 -17.75 -1.89
C GLY A 30 -36.58 -16.52 -2.35
N LEU A 31 -35.38 -16.37 -1.80
CA LEU A 31 -34.59 -15.14 -1.88
C LEU A 31 -34.18 -14.77 -3.32
N SER A 32 -33.82 -15.75 -4.15
CA SER A 32 -33.49 -15.53 -5.57
C SER A 32 -34.69 -15.00 -6.36
N LYS A 33 -35.89 -15.54 -6.12
CA LYS A 33 -37.11 -15.07 -6.78
C LYS A 33 -37.48 -13.65 -6.36
N VAL A 34 -37.22 -13.28 -5.10
CA VAL A 34 -37.37 -11.90 -4.63
C VAL A 34 -36.43 -10.97 -5.40
N TYR A 35 -35.17 -11.33 -5.55
CA TYR A 35 -34.22 -10.55 -6.34
C TYR A 35 -34.59 -10.50 -7.83
N ASP A 36 -35.08 -11.59 -8.42
CA ASP A 36 -35.61 -11.60 -9.79
C ASP A 36 -36.78 -10.63 -9.97
N HIS A 37 -37.70 -10.60 -9.00
CA HIS A 37 -38.81 -9.66 -9.02
C HIS A 37 -38.31 -8.19 -8.96
N ILE A 38 -37.33 -7.89 -8.11
CA ILE A 38 -36.73 -6.55 -8.03
C ILE A 38 -36.03 -6.19 -9.34
N MET A 39 -35.23 -7.08 -9.92
CA MET A 39 -34.56 -6.85 -11.20
C MET A 39 -35.55 -6.64 -12.34
N ASN A 40 -36.64 -7.42 -12.39
CA ASN A 40 -37.70 -7.23 -13.39
C ASN A 40 -38.35 -5.84 -13.27
N ARG A 41 -38.52 -5.31 -12.06
CA ARG A 41 -39.03 -3.94 -11.85
C ARG A 41 -38.05 -2.87 -12.32
N ILE A 42 -36.76 -3.05 -12.04
CA ILE A 42 -35.70 -2.14 -12.52
C ILE A 42 -35.69 -2.11 -14.06
N GLU A 43 -35.77 -3.27 -14.69
CA GLU A 43 -35.74 -3.40 -16.16
C GLU A 43 -36.97 -2.84 -16.86
N LYS A 44 -38.14 -2.89 -16.21
CA LYS A 44 -39.39 -2.28 -16.69
C LYS A 44 -39.51 -0.80 -16.33
N GLY A 45 -38.46 -0.18 -15.79
CA GLY A 45 -38.44 1.23 -15.41
C GLY A 45 -38.67 2.20 -16.58
N VAL A 46 -38.91 3.46 -16.25
CA VAL A 46 -39.26 4.51 -17.23
C VAL A 46 -37.99 5.16 -17.81
N LEU A 47 -38.02 5.51 -19.10
CA LEU A 47 -36.95 6.25 -19.79
C LEU A 47 -35.56 5.58 -19.65
N ARG A 48 -34.58 6.28 -19.07
CA ARG A 48 -33.18 5.83 -18.91
C ARG A 48 -32.90 5.28 -17.51
N ASP A 49 -33.91 5.20 -16.63
CA ASP A 49 -33.74 4.66 -15.29
C ASP A 49 -33.14 3.24 -15.26
N PRO A 50 -33.54 2.30 -16.14
CA PRO A 50 -32.93 0.97 -16.17
C PRO A 50 -31.42 1.01 -16.46
N ILE A 51 -30.98 1.93 -17.33
CA ILE A 51 -29.57 2.07 -17.72
C ILE A 51 -28.76 2.55 -16.52
N TYR A 52 -29.21 3.60 -15.83
CA TYR A 52 -28.52 4.14 -14.67
C TYR A 52 -28.55 3.18 -13.48
N CYS A 53 -29.67 2.50 -13.24
CA CYS A 53 -29.75 1.50 -12.17
C CYS A 53 -28.80 0.33 -12.43
N LYS A 54 -28.74 -0.20 -13.65
CA LYS A 54 -27.78 -1.26 -14.00
C LYS A 54 -26.33 -0.76 -13.86
N ALA A 55 -26.02 0.45 -14.32
CA ALA A 55 -24.69 1.02 -14.15
C ALA A 55 -24.29 1.19 -12.68
N VAL A 56 -25.22 1.61 -11.81
CA VAL A 56 -25.01 1.69 -10.36
C VAL A 56 -24.79 0.31 -9.75
N LEU A 57 -25.61 -0.69 -10.12
CA LEU A 57 -25.45 -2.07 -9.63
C LEU A 57 -24.10 -2.66 -10.05
N VAL A 58 -23.69 -2.48 -11.32
CA VAL A 58 -22.37 -2.89 -11.80
C VAL A 58 -21.25 -2.21 -11.00
N ALA A 59 -21.33 -0.89 -10.80
CA ALA A 59 -20.31 -0.17 -10.05
C ALA A 59 -20.21 -0.64 -8.59
N VAL A 60 -21.34 -0.83 -7.91
CA VAL A 60 -21.33 -1.29 -6.51
C VAL A 60 -20.88 -2.74 -6.39
N ASP A 61 -21.23 -3.60 -7.34
CA ASP A 61 -20.89 -5.02 -7.29
C ASP A 61 -19.39 -5.29 -7.51
N LEU A 62 -18.78 -4.57 -8.47
CA LEU A 62 -17.39 -4.79 -8.87
C LEU A 62 -16.36 -4.00 -8.06
N THR A 63 -16.77 -2.98 -7.29
CA THR A 63 -15.82 -2.14 -6.55
C THR A 63 -15.32 -2.81 -5.27
N PHE A 64 -14.05 -2.58 -4.93
CA PHE A 64 -13.37 -3.27 -3.83
C PHE A 64 -13.74 -2.72 -2.45
N ARG A 65 -14.55 -1.66 -2.39
CA ARG A 65 -15.12 -1.09 -1.16
C ARG A 65 -16.43 -0.37 -1.45
N PRO A 66 -17.28 -0.14 -0.42
CA PRO A 66 -18.43 0.75 -0.53
C PRO A 66 -18.04 2.13 -1.06
N LEU A 67 -18.93 2.73 -1.86
CA LEU A 67 -18.69 3.99 -2.58
C LEU A 67 -19.45 5.15 -1.93
N GLY A 68 -18.82 6.31 -1.82
CA GLY A 68 -19.55 7.56 -1.58
C GLY A 68 -20.48 7.90 -2.76
N LEU A 69 -21.54 8.66 -2.55
CA LEU A 69 -22.46 9.04 -3.64
C LEU A 69 -21.75 9.79 -4.78
N SER A 70 -20.79 10.65 -4.45
CA SER A 70 -19.98 11.38 -5.44
C SER A 70 -19.06 10.45 -6.24
N GLU A 71 -18.47 9.44 -5.60
CA GLU A 71 -17.64 8.42 -6.28
C GLU A 71 -18.49 7.53 -7.18
N LEU A 72 -19.67 7.11 -6.68
CA LEU A 72 -20.62 6.31 -7.45
C LEU A 72 -21.06 7.05 -8.71
N ALA A 73 -21.33 8.36 -8.62
CA ALA A 73 -21.70 9.17 -9.78
C ALA A 73 -20.66 9.09 -10.90
N ILE A 74 -19.38 9.17 -10.52
CA ILE A 74 -18.24 9.10 -11.45
C ILE A 74 -18.10 7.70 -12.06
N LEU A 75 -18.13 6.65 -11.23
CA LEU A 75 -17.89 5.28 -11.68
C LEU A 75 -19.06 4.71 -12.49
N ALA A 76 -20.30 5.09 -12.13
CA ALA A 76 -21.50 4.69 -12.86
C ALA A 76 -21.85 5.63 -14.04
N ASP A 77 -21.05 6.66 -14.30
CA ASP A 77 -21.25 7.66 -15.37
C ASP A 77 -22.64 8.33 -15.30
N ILE A 78 -23.03 8.72 -14.08
CA ILE A 78 -24.30 9.44 -13.83
C ILE A 78 -24.11 10.91 -14.24
N PRO A 79 -24.94 11.44 -15.14
CA PRO A 79 -24.85 12.85 -15.53
C PRO A 79 -25.02 13.80 -14.34
N LEU A 80 -24.24 14.88 -14.28
CA LEU A 80 -24.23 15.88 -13.19
C LEU A 80 -25.60 16.44 -12.81
N ARG A 81 -26.57 16.44 -13.74
CA ARG A 81 -27.95 16.93 -13.52
C ARG A 81 -28.84 15.93 -12.77
N ILE A 82 -28.38 14.70 -12.57
CA ILE A 82 -29.13 13.62 -11.92
C ILE A 82 -28.51 13.39 -10.55
N ASP A 83 -29.34 13.47 -9.51
CA ASP A 83 -28.92 13.12 -8.15
C ASP A 83 -28.66 11.60 -8.05
N PRO A 84 -27.42 11.15 -7.76
CA PRO A 84 -27.08 9.74 -7.58
C PRO A 84 -27.95 9.04 -6.54
N ARG A 85 -28.37 9.76 -5.48
CA ARG A 85 -29.24 9.22 -4.43
C ARG A 85 -30.56 8.73 -5.00
N SER A 86 -31.13 9.46 -5.95
CA SER A 86 -32.39 9.10 -6.60
C SER A 86 -32.28 7.80 -7.40
N ILE A 87 -31.14 7.54 -8.03
CA ILE A 87 -30.90 6.29 -8.78
C ILE A 87 -30.69 5.13 -7.81
N VAL A 88 -29.93 5.32 -6.74
CA VAL A 88 -29.72 4.28 -5.71
C VAL A 88 -31.05 3.87 -5.08
N GLN A 89 -31.96 4.81 -4.82
CA GLN A 89 -33.31 4.51 -4.32
C GLN A 89 -34.14 3.67 -5.32
N LYS A 90 -33.95 3.88 -6.63
CA LYS A 90 -34.61 3.09 -7.69
C LYS A 90 -34.03 1.68 -7.84
N CYS A 91 -32.77 1.45 -7.43
CA CYS A 91 -32.19 0.10 -7.33
C CYS A 91 -32.87 -0.77 -6.25
N GLY A 92 -33.79 -0.21 -5.46
CA GLY A 92 -34.58 -0.94 -4.48
C GLY A 92 -33.72 -1.57 -3.37
N SER A 93 -34.19 -2.70 -2.84
CA SER A 93 -33.56 -3.39 -1.71
C SER A 93 -32.22 -4.08 -2.02
N PHE A 94 -31.61 -3.83 -3.18
CA PHE A 94 -30.22 -4.18 -3.43
C PHE A 94 -29.28 -3.28 -2.64
N LEU A 95 -29.62 -2.00 -2.51
CA LEU A 95 -28.71 -0.97 -2.02
C LEU A 95 -29.30 -0.20 -0.84
N THR A 96 -28.43 0.27 0.05
CA THR A 96 -28.77 1.18 1.14
C THR A 96 -27.73 2.29 1.27
N ILE A 97 -28.14 3.45 1.77
CA ILE A 97 -27.26 4.61 1.94
C ILE A 97 -27.09 4.87 3.45
N LYS A 98 -25.85 4.88 3.92
CA LYS A 98 -25.49 5.25 5.29
C LYS A 98 -24.38 6.29 5.24
N LYS A 99 -24.61 7.46 5.85
CA LYS A 99 -23.65 8.58 5.88
C LYS A 99 -23.04 8.87 4.49
N ASP A 100 -23.90 9.00 3.49
CA ASP A 100 -23.52 9.26 2.09
C ASP A 100 -22.72 8.16 1.38
N THR A 101 -22.59 6.99 2.00
CA THR A 101 -21.93 5.81 1.43
C THR A 101 -22.97 4.76 1.06
N VAL A 102 -22.81 4.16 -0.11
CA VAL A 102 -23.70 3.16 -0.70
C VAL A 102 -23.17 1.77 -0.38
N TYR A 103 -24.05 0.92 0.16
CA TYR A 103 -23.75 -0.45 0.53
C TYR A 103 -24.74 -1.41 -0.13
N LEU A 104 -24.27 -2.61 -0.45
CA LEU A 104 -25.17 -3.74 -0.66
C LEU A 104 -25.88 -4.06 0.65
N VAL A 105 -27.19 -4.33 0.58
CA VAL A 105 -28.01 -4.57 1.78
C VAL A 105 -27.56 -5.84 2.52
N HIS A 106 -27.09 -6.86 1.81
CA HIS A 106 -26.63 -8.12 2.38
C HIS A 106 -25.75 -8.90 1.40
N GLN A 107 -24.92 -9.83 1.90
CA GLN A 107 -24.08 -10.71 1.07
C GLN A 107 -24.89 -11.48 0.02
N SER A 108 -26.11 -11.90 0.35
CA SER A 108 -27.01 -12.59 -0.60
C SER A 108 -27.40 -11.75 -1.81
N ALA A 109 -27.41 -10.42 -1.68
CA ALA A 109 -27.64 -9.53 -2.81
C ALA A 109 -26.42 -9.57 -3.76
N LYS A 110 -25.21 -9.61 -3.19
CA LYS A 110 -23.97 -9.79 -3.93
C LYS A 110 -23.96 -11.13 -4.68
N ASP A 111 -24.22 -12.22 -3.96
CA ASP A 111 -24.21 -13.57 -4.54
C ASP A 111 -25.20 -13.70 -5.71
N TYR A 112 -26.36 -13.03 -5.61
CA TYR A 112 -27.33 -12.97 -6.71
C TYR A 112 -26.81 -12.16 -7.90
N LEU A 113 -26.22 -10.99 -7.67
CA LEU A 113 -25.68 -10.15 -8.75
C LEU A 113 -24.52 -10.84 -9.45
N ASP A 114 -23.60 -11.46 -8.71
CA ASP A 114 -22.50 -12.26 -9.24
C ASP A 114 -23.03 -13.42 -10.12
N ALA A 115 -24.03 -14.17 -9.63
CA ALA A 115 -24.62 -15.28 -10.37
C ALA A 115 -25.42 -14.85 -11.61
N SER A 116 -25.99 -13.65 -11.60
CA SER A 116 -26.83 -13.12 -12.68
C SER A 116 -26.15 -12.05 -13.53
N TYR A 117 -24.85 -11.79 -13.31
CA TYR A 117 -24.15 -10.65 -13.89
C TYR A 117 -24.29 -10.60 -15.41
N ARG A 118 -23.96 -11.71 -16.10
CA ARG A 118 -24.01 -11.77 -17.58
C ARG A 118 -25.43 -11.70 -18.14
N SER A 119 -26.38 -12.29 -17.45
CA SER A 119 -27.76 -12.35 -17.94
C SER A 119 -28.52 -11.05 -17.68
N ARG A 120 -28.20 -10.32 -16.61
CA ARG A 120 -29.00 -9.17 -16.14
C ARG A 120 -28.26 -7.83 -16.12
N LEU A 121 -26.95 -7.81 -15.91
CA LEU A 121 -26.17 -6.56 -15.80
C LEU A 121 -25.42 -6.21 -17.09
N ASP A 122 -24.42 -7.01 -17.45
CA ASP A 122 -23.62 -6.83 -18.66
C ASP A 122 -23.22 -8.19 -19.24
N SER A 123 -23.70 -8.48 -20.44
CA SER A 123 -23.45 -9.75 -21.15
C SER A 123 -21.98 -10.02 -21.42
N ALA A 124 -21.16 -8.98 -21.52
CA ALA A 124 -19.72 -9.13 -21.71
C ALA A 124 -18.98 -9.61 -20.45
N GLY A 125 -19.63 -9.60 -19.30
CA GLY A 125 -19.08 -10.16 -18.06
C GLY A 125 -18.28 -9.16 -17.20
N PRO A 126 -17.87 -9.60 -16.01
CA PRO A 126 -17.28 -8.72 -15.00
C PRO A 126 -15.94 -8.12 -15.42
N ALA A 127 -15.12 -8.84 -16.20
CA ALA A 127 -13.84 -8.35 -16.68
C ALA A 127 -13.97 -7.04 -17.49
N LYS A 128 -14.95 -6.96 -18.39
CA LYS A 128 -15.25 -5.71 -19.13
C LYS A 128 -15.73 -4.60 -18.20
N GLY A 129 -16.51 -4.94 -17.18
CA GLY A 129 -16.93 -3.99 -16.14
C GLY A 129 -15.74 -3.39 -15.38
N HIS A 130 -14.77 -4.22 -14.98
CA HIS A 130 -13.52 -3.75 -14.37
C HIS A 130 -12.73 -2.83 -15.32
N THR A 131 -12.55 -3.22 -16.59
CA THR A 131 -11.92 -2.37 -17.62
C THR A 131 -12.62 -1.01 -17.75
N GLU A 132 -13.95 -0.97 -17.77
CA GLU A 132 -14.71 0.28 -17.92
C GLU A 132 -14.62 1.17 -16.67
N ILE A 133 -14.65 0.58 -15.46
CA ILE A 133 -14.42 1.30 -14.20
C ILE A 133 -13.02 1.92 -14.18
N SER A 134 -12.00 1.18 -14.62
CA SER A 134 -10.63 1.69 -14.72
C SER A 134 -10.55 2.86 -15.72
N ARG A 135 -11.12 2.70 -16.92
CA ARG A 135 -11.16 3.73 -17.96
C ARG A 135 -11.84 5.01 -17.48
N ARG A 136 -13.00 4.89 -16.82
CA ARG A 136 -13.72 6.03 -16.23
C ARG A 136 -12.90 6.68 -15.12
N SER A 137 -12.22 5.89 -14.30
CA SER A 137 -11.34 6.39 -13.26
C SER A 137 -10.21 7.24 -13.85
N ILE A 138 -9.47 6.73 -14.83
CA ILE A 138 -8.39 7.47 -15.49
C ILE A 138 -8.91 8.78 -16.11
N ARG A 139 -10.04 8.73 -16.83
CA ARG A 139 -10.62 9.92 -17.47
C ARG A 139 -11.00 11.01 -16.46
N ASN A 140 -11.59 10.62 -15.33
CA ASN A 140 -11.99 11.58 -14.30
C ASN A 140 -10.80 12.08 -13.47
N LEU A 141 -9.80 11.23 -13.21
CA LEU A 141 -8.54 11.69 -12.64
C LEU A 141 -7.88 12.73 -13.55
N TYR A 142 -7.87 12.48 -14.86
CA TYR A 142 -7.28 13.41 -15.84
C TYR A 142 -7.94 14.79 -15.82
N SER A 143 -9.28 14.84 -15.71
CA SER A 143 -10.05 16.09 -15.73
C SER A 143 -10.10 16.81 -14.38
N MET A 144 -10.09 16.07 -13.26
CA MET A 144 -10.33 16.63 -11.93
C MET A 144 -9.06 16.89 -11.13
N LEU A 145 -7.95 16.21 -11.40
CA LEU A 145 -6.69 16.44 -10.69
C LEU A 145 -6.11 17.83 -11.03
N LYS A 146 -5.97 18.65 -9.99
CA LYS A 146 -5.40 19.99 -10.05
C LYS A 146 -4.16 20.05 -9.18
N GLN A 147 -3.18 20.84 -9.63
CA GLN A 147 -2.06 21.22 -8.79
C GLN A 147 -2.57 22.02 -7.58
N ASN A 148 -2.06 21.70 -6.40
CA ASN A 148 -2.48 22.28 -5.13
C ASN A 148 -3.99 22.12 -4.87
N ALA A 149 -4.46 20.87 -4.93
CA ALA A 149 -5.89 20.54 -4.88
C ALA A 149 -6.58 21.06 -3.61
N TRP A 150 -5.89 21.08 -2.46
CA TRP A 150 -6.41 21.59 -1.19
C TRP A 150 -6.02 23.05 -0.89
N ASN A 151 -5.43 23.75 -1.86
CA ASN A 151 -5.00 25.15 -1.72
C ASN A 151 -4.13 25.41 -0.47
N LEU A 152 -3.13 24.56 -0.25
CA LEU A 152 -2.20 24.66 0.87
C LEU A 152 -1.30 25.89 0.72
N SER A 153 -1.07 26.63 1.81
CA SER A 153 -0.28 27.87 1.83
C SER A 153 1.23 27.64 2.00
N SER A 154 1.64 26.64 2.78
CA SER A 154 3.04 26.35 3.12
C SER A 154 3.59 25.06 2.50
N GLY A 155 2.75 24.33 1.74
CA GLY A 155 3.08 23.04 1.13
C GLY A 155 3.25 21.87 2.10
N LEU A 156 3.31 22.14 3.40
CA LEU A 156 3.24 21.12 4.45
C LEU A 156 1.78 20.65 4.59
N LYS A 157 1.61 19.36 4.86
CA LYS A 157 0.33 18.81 5.33
C LYS A 157 0.41 18.72 6.86
N PRO A 158 -0.23 19.62 7.62
CA PRO A 158 -0.36 19.45 9.06
C PRO A 158 -0.93 18.07 9.39
N LYS A 159 -0.46 17.46 10.50
CA LYS A 159 -0.92 16.13 10.93
C LYS A 159 -2.43 16.06 11.15
N ASP A 160 -3.07 17.21 11.42
CA ASP A 160 -4.49 17.34 11.77
C ASP A 160 -5.33 18.05 10.67
N THR A 161 -4.87 18.12 9.42
CA THR A 161 -5.65 18.75 8.35
C THR A 161 -6.86 17.91 7.97
N SER A 162 -8.06 18.38 8.33
CA SER A 162 -9.32 17.89 7.77
C SER A 162 -9.43 18.25 6.29
N SER A 163 -10.08 17.40 5.50
CA SER A 163 -10.36 17.73 4.10
C SER A 163 -11.14 19.05 4.00
N PRO A 164 -10.86 19.90 2.99
CA PRO A 164 -11.60 21.13 2.78
C PRO A 164 -13.08 20.82 2.48
N GLU A 165 -13.96 21.79 2.72
CA GLU A 165 -15.37 21.71 2.36
C GLU A 165 -15.71 22.71 1.26
N PRO A 166 -16.19 22.28 0.07
CA PRO A 166 -16.29 20.89 -0.37
C PRO A 166 -14.93 20.26 -0.69
N ASP A 167 -14.76 18.95 -0.48
CA ASP A 167 -13.50 18.27 -0.81
C ASP A 167 -13.40 18.01 -2.32
N PRO A 168 -12.47 18.65 -3.04
CA PRO A 168 -12.33 18.48 -4.48
C PRO A 168 -11.89 17.07 -4.88
N LEU A 169 -11.30 16.30 -3.95
CA LEU A 169 -10.89 14.93 -4.21
C LEU A 169 -12.03 13.93 -3.97
N ALA A 170 -13.07 14.29 -3.21
CA ALA A 170 -14.13 13.36 -2.82
C ALA A 170 -14.71 12.52 -3.98
N PRO A 171 -15.01 13.08 -5.17
CA PRO A 171 -15.54 12.30 -6.29
C PRO A 171 -14.55 11.31 -6.91
N ILE A 172 -13.24 11.55 -6.75
CA ILE A 172 -12.17 10.73 -7.34
C ILE A 172 -11.35 9.96 -6.31
N ARG A 173 -11.72 10.00 -5.02
CA ARG A 173 -10.98 9.32 -3.93
C ARG A 173 -10.80 7.82 -4.21
N TYR A 174 -11.86 7.13 -4.61
CA TYR A 174 -11.79 5.72 -5.05
C TYR A 174 -10.83 5.55 -6.22
N SER A 175 -11.05 6.35 -7.28
CA SER A 175 -10.26 6.30 -8.50
C SER A 175 -8.79 6.57 -8.26
N CYS A 176 -8.41 7.45 -7.33
CA CYS A 176 -7.00 7.73 -7.02
C CYS A 176 -6.24 6.48 -6.56
N VAL A 177 -6.91 5.55 -5.88
CA VAL A 177 -6.25 4.41 -5.22
C VAL A 177 -6.41 3.11 -6.01
N LEU A 178 -7.61 2.83 -6.53
CA LEU A 178 -8.01 1.47 -6.92
C LEU A 178 -8.15 1.24 -8.43
N TRP A 179 -7.92 2.26 -9.26
CA TRP A 179 -8.10 2.12 -10.72
C TRP A 179 -7.17 1.06 -11.34
N VAL A 180 -5.95 0.91 -10.80
CA VAL A 180 -4.98 -0.10 -11.23
C VAL A 180 -5.41 -1.52 -10.83
N ASP A 181 -6.04 -1.69 -9.67
CA ASP A 181 -6.57 -2.98 -9.24
C ASP A 181 -7.65 -3.48 -10.22
N HIS A 182 -8.49 -2.57 -10.74
CA HIS A 182 -9.44 -2.90 -11.80
C HIS A 182 -8.75 -3.26 -13.12
N LEU A 183 -7.71 -2.52 -13.52
CA LEU A 183 -6.95 -2.82 -14.75
C LEU A 183 -6.21 -4.18 -14.67
N SER A 184 -5.80 -4.57 -13.46
CA SER A 184 -5.08 -5.81 -13.19
C SER A 184 -6.01 -7.00 -12.96
N PHE A 185 -7.34 -6.80 -13.04
CA PHE A 185 -8.29 -7.88 -12.86
C PHE A 185 -8.10 -8.96 -13.94
N PRO A 186 -8.03 -10.26 -13.59
CA PRO A 186 -7.81 -11.32 -14.56
C PRO A 186 -8.91 -11.34 -15.63
N ASN A 187 -8.51 -11.22 -16.89
CA ASN A 187 -9.41 -11.47 -18.00
C ASN A 187 -9.25 -12.93 -18.46
N GLU A 188 -10.13 -13.81 -17.99
CA GLU A 188 -10.13 -15.23 -18.39
C GLU A 188 -10.64 -15.42 -19.84
N GLU A 189 -11.34 -14.42 -20.39
CA GLU A 189 -12.02 -14.51 -21.68
C GLU A 189 -11.66 -13.30 -22.57
N SER A 190 -10.49 -13.38 -23.20
CA SER A 190 -10.17 -12.84 -24.54
C SER A 190 -8.82 -12.11 -24.60
N PRO A 191 -7.93 -12.51 -25.53
CA PRO A 191 -6.76 -11.74 -25.94
C PRO A 191 -7.17 -10.67 -26.97
N GLU A 192 -8.09 -9.78 -26.61
CA GLU A 192 -8.41 -8.61 -27.46
C GLU A 192 -7.27 -7.60 -27.36
N LYS A 193 -6.19 -7.85 -28.12
CA LYS A 193 -5.00 -6.99 -28.22
C LYS A 193 -5.34 -5.51 -28.45
N LYS A 194 -6.48 -5.22 -29.10
CA LYS A 194 -6.92 -3.85 -29.37
C LYS A 194 -7.40 -3.11 -28.11
N GLY A 195 -8.08 -3.79 -27.19
CA GLY A 195 -8.50 -3.20 -25.91
C GLY A 195 -7.31 -2.89 -25.01
N GLU A 196 -6.34 -3.81 -24.97
CA GLU A 196 -5.08 -3.66 -24.24
C GLU A 196 -4.30 -2.43 -24.73
N LEU A 197 -4.15 -2.26 -26.06
CA LEU A 197 -3.45 -1.09 -26.64
C LEU A 197 -4.08 0.26 -26.27
N ILE A 198 -5.41 0.33 -26.14
CA ILE A 198 -6.11 1.56 -25.74
C ILE A 198 -5.85 1.86 -24.26
N GLU A 199 -5.93 0.85 -23.39
CA GLU A 199 -5.66 1.00 -21.96
C GLU A 199 -4.21 1.43 -21.70
N GLU A 200 -3.28 0.89 -22.47
CA GLU A 200 -1.86 1.23 -22.42
C GLU A 200 -1.60 2.67 -22.85
N ALA A 201 -2.21 3.12 -23.96
CA ALA A 201 -2.10 4.49 -24.42
C ALA A 201 -2.68 5.47 -23.38
N LEU A 202 -3.87 5.17 -22.85
CA LEU A 202 -4.51 5.97 -21.80
C LEU A 202 -3.66 6.03 -20.52
N THR A 203 -3.08 4.90 -20.11
CA THR A 203 -2.22 4.81 -18.93
C THR A 203 -0.93 5.61 -19.13
N SER A 204 -0.28 5.46 -20.28
CA SER A 204 0.95 6.19 -20.60
C SER A 204 0.68 7.70 -20.65
N GLU A 205 -0.41 8.13 -21.31
CA GLU A 205 -0.78 9.54 -21.38
C GLU A 205 -1.08 10.10 -19.99
N PHE A 206 -1.83 9.37 -19.16
CA PHE A 206 -2.12 9.78 -17.79
C PHE A 206 -0.84 9.94 -16.96
N LEU A 207 0.06 8.97 -17.00
CA LEU A 207 1.32 9.03 -16.25
C LEU A 207 2.22 10.17 -16.74
N SER A 208 2.33 10.39 -18.04
CA SER A 208 3.15 11.50 -18.57
C SER A 208 2.60 12.89 -18.23
N THR A 209 1.29 13.03 -17.99
CA THR A 209 0.65 14.36 -17.88
C THR A 209 0.11 14.70 -16.48
N ARG A 210 -0.19 13.69 -15.66
CA ARG A 210 -0.90 13.85 -14.39
C ARG A 210 -0.22 13.17 -13.21
N PHE A 211 0.93 12.52 -13.40
CA PHE A 211 1.59 11.76 -12.34
C PHE A 211 1.91 12.59 -11.10
N LEU A 212 2.48 13.80 -11.22
CA LEU A 212 2.75 14.65 -10.04
C LEU A 212 1.48 15.01 -9.26
N ARG A 213 0.40 15.39 -9.96
CA ARG A 213 -0.89 15.74 -9.34
C ARG A 213 -1.57 14.53 -8.71
N TRP A 214 -1.40 13.36 -9.32
CA TRP A 214 -1.88 12.10 -8.77
C TRP A 214 -1.17 11.76 -7.44
N PHE A 215 0.16 11.92 -7.39
CA PHE A 215 0.94 11.69 -6.18
C PHE A 215 0.72 12.76 -5.10
N GLU A 216 0.44 14.00 -5.48
CA GLU A 216 -0.06 15.03 -4.57
C GLU A 216 -1.39 14.59 -3.93
N ALA A 217 -2.38 14.19 -4.74
CA ALA A 217 -3.68 13.73 -4.25
C ALA A 217 -3.56 12.50 -3.34
N LEU A 218 -2.74 11.51 -3.71
CA LEU A 218 -2.48 10.34 -2.88
C LEU A 218 -1.86 10.71 -1.53
N SER A 219 -0.94 11.68 -1.50
CA SER A 219 -0.38 12.20 -0.25
C SER A 219 -1.44 12.90 0.61
N LEU A 220 -2.28 13.75 0.01
CA LEU A 220 -3.40 14.41 0.70
C LEU A 220 -4.40 13.39 1.28
N LEU A 221 -4.63 12.27 0.59
CA LEU A 221 -5.48 11.19 1.07
C LEU A 221 -4.80 10.23 2.06
N GLY A 222 -3.48 10.36 2.30
CA GLY A 222 -2.72 9.44 3.15
C GLY A 222 -2.60 8.04 2.56
N GLN A 223 -2.58 7.93 1.23
CA GLN A 223 -2.59 6.69 0.46
C GLN A 223 -1.38 6.60 -0.49
N LEU A 224 -0.27 7.27 -0.17
CA LEU A 224 0.94 7.27 -1.01
C LEU A 224 1.49 5.85 -1.23
N SER A 225 1.46 5.01 -0.20
CA SER A 225 1.82 3.59 -0.28
C SER A 225 0.96 2.81 -1.30
N GLY A 226 -0.33 3.14 -1.38
CA GLY A 226 -1.25 2.62 -2.39
C GLY A 226 -0.79 2.96 -3.80
N GLY A 227 -0.43 4.22 -4.05
CA GLY A 227 0.13 4.65 -5.33
C GLY A 227 1.44 3.97 -5.71
N VAL A 228 2.35 3.76 -4.75
CA VAL A 228 3.61 3.03 -4.99
C VAL A 228 3.29 1.60 -5.42
N ARG A 229 2.36 0.94 -4.73
CA ARG A 229 1.89 -0.41 -5.11
C ARG A 229 1.28 -0.40 -6.52
N SER A 230 0.45 0.59 -6.85
CA SER A 230 -0.15 0.75 -8.18
C SER A 230 0.91 0.86 -9.28
N ILE A 231 1.98 1.63 -9.08
CA ILE A 231 3.09 1.72 -10.05
C ILE A 231 3.75 0.35 -10.25
N ARG A 232 4.01 -0.40 -9.17
CA ARG A 232 4.64 -1.73 -9.27
C ARG A 232 3.74 -2.72 -10.01
N MET A 233 2.44 -2.73 -9.69
CA MET A 233 1.46 -3.56 -10.39
C MET A 233 1.41 -3.23 -11.88
N LEU A 234 1.37 -1.93 -12.25
CA LEU A 234 1.44 -1.51 -13.65
C LEU A 234 2.75 -1.92 -14.32
N LEU A 235 3.88 -1.81 -13.60
CA LEU A 235 5.19 -2.16 -14.13
C LEU A 235 5.28 -3.66 -14.43
N ASP A 236 4.82 -4.50 -13.51
CA ASP A 236 4.77 -5.95 -13.68
C ASP A 236 3.86 -6.32 -14.85
N LEU A 237 2.67 -5.69 -14.93
CA LEU A 237 1.73 -5.88 -16.03
C LEU A 237 2.33 -5.47 -17.39
N ALA A 238 2.97 -4.29 -17.46
CA ALA A 238 3.58 -3.77 -18.68
C ALA A 238 4.77 -4.62 -19.14
N GLN A 239 5.59 -5.10 -18.20
CA GLN A 239 6.71 -6.00 -18.50
C GLN A 239 6.22 -7.37 -18.98
N PHE A 240 5.17 -7.90 -18.34
CA PHE A 240 4.56 -9.17 -18.74
C PHE A 240 3.95 -9.10 -20.15
N ARG A 241 3.21 -8.03 -20.45
CA ARG A 241 2.51 -7.87 -21.74
C ARG A 241 3.42 -7.45 -22.90
N MET A 242 4.39 -6.56 -22.66
CA MET A 242 5.18 -5.91 -23.73
C MET A 242 6.68 -6.15 -23.69
N GLY A 243 7.18 -6.82 -22.66
CA GLY A 243 8.60 -6.95 -22.40
C GLY A 243 9.22 -5.71 -21.75
N GLN A 244 10.46 -5.88 -21.28
CA GLN A 244 11.10 -4.96 -20.35
C GLN A 244 11.47 -3.58 -20.94
N ASN A 245 11.43 -3.44 -22.26
CA ASN A 245 11.94 -2.27 -23.00
C ASN A 245 10.82 -1.41 -23.61
N SER A 246 9.56 -1.73 -23.35
CA SER A 246 8.45 -0.89 -23.83
C SER A 246 8.52 0.52 -23.25
N GLN A 247 7.96 1.50 -23.97
CA GLN A 247 7.95 2.89 -23.52
C GLN A 247 7.23 3.03 -22.17
N LEU A 248 6.10 2.35 -22.01
CA LEU A 248 5.35 2.33 -20.75
C LEU A 248 6.16 1.71 -19.61
N ALA A 249 6.86 0.59 -19.84
CA ALA A 249 7.72 -0.02 -18.83
C ALA A 249 8.89 0.88 -18.43
N ARG A 250 9.47 1.64 -19.37
CA ARG A 250 10.52 2.64 -19.08
C ARG A 250 9.97 3.80 -18.24
N LEU A 251 8.82 4.35 -18.62
CA LEU A 251 8.13 5.40 -17.86
C LEU A 251 7.79 4.94 -16.45
N LEU A 252 7.28 3.71 -16.30
CA LEU A 252 6.95 3.13 -14.99
C LEU A 252 8.18 2.85 -14.12
N LYS A 253 9.31 2.43 -14.71
CA LYS A 253 10.60 2.32 -13.98
C LYS A 253 11.08 3.68 -13.49
N ASP A 254 10.93 4.71 -14.32
CA ASP A 254 11.27 6.09 -13.96
C ASP A 254 10.36 6.61 -12.84
N ALA A 255 9.05 6.39 -12.97
CA ALA A 255 8.04 6.71 -11.97
C ALA A 255 8.28 5.97 -10.64
N GLU A 256 8.62 4.68 -10.68
CA GLU A 256 8.99 3.93 -9.48
C GLU A 256 10.18 4.61 -8.79
N ARG A 257 11.29 4.86 -9.52
CA ARG A 257 12.47 5.53 -8.95
C ARG A 257 12.17 6.92 -8.40
N PHE A 258 11.32 7.69 -9.08
CA PHE A 258 10.87 9.00 -8.62
C PHE A 258 10.23 8.92 -7.24
N VAL A 259 9.31 7.98 -7.05
CA VAL A 259 8.57 7.80 -5.79
C VAL A 259 9.43 7.18 -4.72
N LEU A 260 10.29 6.21 -5.04
CA LEU A 260 11.24 5.64 -4.07
C LEU A 260 12.21 6.69 -3.52
N SER A 261 12.60 7.65 -4.36
CA SER A 261 13.55 8.70 -3.99
C SER A 261 12.92 9.83 -3.20
N HIS A 262 11.66 10.19 -3.51
CA HIS A 262 11.02 11.40 -2.97
C HIS A 262 9.73 11.14 -2.19
N GLY A 263 9.31 9.88 -2.05
CA GLY A 263 8.03 9.53 -1.42
C GLY A 263 7.91 10.03 0.00
N SER A 264 8.98 9.94 0.79
CA SER A 264 9.00 10.40 2.19
C SER A 264 8.73 11.90 2.33
N ILE A 265 9.26 12.74 1.43
CA ILE A 265 9.02 14.18 1.45
C ILE A 265 7.62 14.51 0.90
N ILE A 266 7.18 13.81 -0.15
CA ILE A 266 5.84 13.99 -0.73
C ILE A 266 4.76 13.63 0.30
N GLU A 267 4.95 12.57 1.09
CA GLU A 267 4.01 12.14 2.12
C GLU A 267 3.81 13.20 3.23
N ARG A 268 4.89 13.87 3.63
CA ARG A 268 4.86 14.91 4.68
C ARG A 268 4.42 16.27 4.14
N ALA A 269 4.75 16.54 2.88
CA ALA A 269 4.60 17.84 2.25
C ALA A 269 4.20 17.64 0.77
N PRO A 270 2.91 17.47 0.46
CA PRO A 270 2.42 17.11 -0.87
C PRO A 270 2.96 18.03 -1.98
N LEU A 271 3.04 19.34 -1.74
CA LEU A 271 3.51 20.30 -2.76
C LEU A 271 5.02 20.21 -3.04
N GLN A 272 5.79 19.50 -2.22
CA GLN A 272 7.20 19.21 -2.50
C GLN A 272 7.37 18.29 -3.70
N VAL A 273 6.31 17.65 -4.18
CA VAL A 273 6.33 16.94 -5.47
C VAL A 273 6.75 17.87 -6.62
N TYR A 274 6.36 19.15 -6.58
CA TYR A 274 6.70 20.17 -7.60
C TYR A 274 7.96 20.96 -7.25
N ALA A 275 8.13 21.31 -5.96
CA ALA A 275 9.17 22.21 -5.49
C ALA A 275 10.51 21.54 -5.22
N SER A 276 10.52 20.22 -4.99
CA SER A 276 11.71 19.46 -4.66
C SER A 276 11.83 18.23 -5.55
N ALA A 277 10.87 17.30 -5.48
CA ALA A 277 10.98 16.01 -6.16
C ALA A 277 11.17 16.17 -7.67
N LEU A 278 10.33 16.97 -8.33
CA LEU A 278 10.46 17.26 -9.76
C LEU A 278 11.79 17.95 -10.10
N ILE A 279 12.18 18.94 -9.30
CA ILE A 279 13.33 19.80 -9.56
C ILE A 279 14.65 19.03 -9.41
N PHE A 280 14.74 18.19 -8.37
CA PHE A 280 15.94 17.41 -8.03
C PHE A 280 16.00 16.02 -8.69
N SER A 281 14.97 15.64 -9.44
CA SER A 281 15.01 14.43 -10.26
C SER A 281 16.03 14.54 -11.41
N PRO A 282 16.65 13.43 -11.86
CA PRO A 282 17.64 13.45 -12.93
C PRO A 282 17.11 14.05 -14.24
N ILE A 283 17.97 14.70 -15.03
CA ILE A 283 17.57 15.35 -16.30
C ILE A 283 17.01 14.33 -17.31
N LEU A 284 17.48 13.08 -17.24
CA LEU A 284 17.02 12.00 -18.11
C LEU A 284 15.74 11.30 -17.60
N SER A 285 15.15 11.74 -16.49
CA SER A 285 13.85 11.24 -16.04
C SER A 285 12.76 11.67 -17.01
N ASP A 286 11.97 10.69 -17.48
CA ASP A 286 10.82 10.92 -18.34
C ASP A 286 9.75 11.73 -17.59
N ILE A 287 9.42 11.36 -16.35
CA ILE A 287 8.49 12.12 -15.49
C ILE A 287 8.93 13.58 -15.36
N ARG A 288 10.23 13.83 -15.12
CA ARG A 288 10.73 15.19 -15.03
C ARG A 288 10.56 15.95 -16.34
N ARG A 289 10.93 15.33 -17.46
CA ARG A 289 10.90 15.99 -18.77
C ARG A 289 9.47 16.30 -19.21
N GLU A 290 8.54 15.35 -19.07
CA GLU A 290 7.15 15.51 -19.51
C GLU A 290 6.38 16.50 -18.62
N GLN A 291 6.75 16.65 -17.34
CA GLN A 291 6.03 17.49 -16.38
C GLN A 291 6.85 18.67 -15.84
N TRP A 292 7.91 19.07 -16.54
CA TRP A 292 8.81 20.14 -16.09
C TRP A 292 8.07 21.47 -15.84
N GLU A 293 7.04 21.76 -16.63
CA GLU A 293 6.25 23.00 -16.51
C GLU A 293 5.38 23.08 -15.23
N GLU A 294 5.21 21.97 -14.50
CA GLU A 294 4.49 21.97 -13.22
C GLU A 294 5.37 22.46 -12.04
N ARG A 295 6.68 22.67 -12.28
CA ARG A 295 7.62 23.17 -11.26
C ARG A 295 7.25 24.57 -10.77
N LEU A 296 7.90 25.00 -9.70
CA LEU A 296 7.78 26.40 -9.24
C LEU A 296 8.22 27.37 -10.36
N PRO A 297 7.38 28.33 -10.78
CA PRO A 297 7.65 29.16 -11.97
C PRO A 297 8.96 29.95 -11.94
N PHE A 298 9.45 30.31 -10.74
CA PHE A 298 10.69 31.06 -10.59
C PHE A 298 11.96 30.21 -10.78
N VAL A 299 11.86 28.88 -10.80
CA VAL A 299 13.00 27.99 -11.02
C VAL A 299 13.13 27.69 -12.51
N GLN A 300 14.10 28.31 -13.18
CA GLN A 300 14.31 28.11 -14.61
C GLN A 300 15.22 26.91 -14.93
N ALA A 301 16.30 26.75 -14.16
CA ALA A 301 17.24 25.64 -14.30
C ALA A 301 17.92 25.35 -12.96
N VAL A 302 18.40 24.12 -12.78
CA VAL A 302 19.16 23.71 -11.60
C VAL A 302 20.50 23.14 -12.04
N ALA A 303 21.58 23.68 -11.46
CA ALA A 303 22.93 23.21 -11.71
C ALA A 303 23.26 21.98 -10.86
N GLY A 304 24.19 21.14 -11.35
CA GLY A 304 24.75 20.01 -10.58
C GLY A 304 23.98 18.70 -10.70
N ILE A 305 22.72 18.69 -11.15
CA ILE A 305 21.98 17.47 -11.44
C ILE A 305 22.32 17.02 -12.86
N LYS A 306 23.03 15.90 -13.00
CA LYS A 306 23.44 15.37 -14.31
C LYS A 306 23.15 13.87 -14.41
N GLY A 307 22.86 13.41 -15.63
CA GLY A 307 22.79 11.99 -15.96
C GLY A 307 21.46 11.29 -15.62
N PRO A 308 21.44 9.95 -15.69
CA PRO A 308 20.30 9.14 -15.27
C PRO A 308 20.22 9.05 -13.74
N TRP A 309 19.18 8.39 -13.23
CA TRP A 309 19.16 7.94 -11.85
C TRP A 309 20.42 7.16 -11.50
N ARG A 310 20.87 7.30 -10.25
CA ARG A 310 21.99 6.52 -9.74
C ARG A 310 21.66 5.01 -9.72
N ALA A 311 22.69 4.18 -9.56
CA ALA A 311 22.54 2.73 -9.55
C ALA A 311 21.80 2.23 -8.31
N ASP A 312 21.92 2.94 -7.18
CA ASP A 312 21.10 2.69 -6.00
C ASP A 312 19.62 2.90 -6.33
N ARG A 313 18.80 1.90 -5.96
CA ARG A 313 17.35 1.96 -6.19
C ARG A 313 16.66 2.91 -5.22
N GLN A 314 17.26 3.14 -4.05
CA GLN A 314 16.64 3.86 -2.95
C GLN A 314 17.66 4.22 -1.86
N THR A 315 17.44 5.37 -1.22
CA THR A 315 18.14 5.79 -0.01
C THR A 315 17.14 5.87 1.16
N LEU A 316 17.42 5.19 2.27
CA LEU A 316 16.59 5.20 3.47
C LEU A 316 17.13 6.23 4.47
N GLU A 317 16.49 7.39 4.55
CA GLU A 317 16.91 8.50 5.41
C GLU A 317 16.14 8.52 6.74
N GLY A 318 16.86 8.74 7.85
CA GLY A 318 16.21 8.94 9.15
C GLY A 318 17.12 8.83 10.35
N HIS A 319 18.22 8.07 10.28
CA HIS A 319 19.22 8.07 11.33
C HIS A 319 19.94 9.42 11.40
N SER A 320 20.22 9.91 12.62
CA SER A 320 20.93 11.18 12.81
C SER A 320 22.45 11.01 12.88
N ASP A 321 22.93 9.77 12.77
CA ASP A 321 24.35 9.41 12.82
C ASP A 321 24.61 8.10 12.04
N TRP A 322 25.87 7.68 11.93
CA TRP A 322 26.34 6.56 11.12
C TRP A 322 25.54 5.28 11.34
N VAL A 323 25.08 4.67 10.24
CA VAL A 323 24.48 3.34 10.24
C VAL A 323 25.60 2.29 10.32
N LEU A 324 25.58 1.46 11.35
CA LEU A 324 26.65 0.52 11.67
C LEU A 324 26.35 -0.91 11.20
N ASP A 325 25.07 -1.28 11.10
CA ASP A 325 24.64 -2.60 10.62
C ASP A 325 23.23 -2.56 10.05
N VAL A 326 22.94 -3.52 9.16
CA VAL A 326 21.60 -3.71 8.56
C VAL A 326 21.28 -5.20 8.44
N ALA A 327 20.01 -5.55 8.61
CA ALA A 327 19.52 -6.91 8.45
C ALA A 327 18.15 -6.92 7.77
N PHE A 328 17.97 -7.81 6.79
CA PHE A 328 16.63 -8.11 6.26
C PHE A 328 15.95 -9.14 7.14
N SER A 329 14.63 -9.02 7.30
CA SER A 329 13.83 -10.09 7.87
C SER A 329 13.83 -11.31 6.92
N PRO A 330 13.80 -12.54 7.44
CA PRO A 330 13.73 -13.76 6.63
C PRO A 330 12.56 -13.78 5.63
N ASP A 331 11.43 -13.15 5.95
CA ASP A 331 10.29 -13.01 5.05
C ASP A 331 10.45 -11.90 3.99
N GLY A 332 11.54 -11.14 4.03
CA GLY A 332 11.88 -10.07 3.08
C GLY A 332 11.01 -8.81 3.21
N LYS A 333 10.07 -8.74 4.15
CA LYS A 333 9.12 -7.63 4.29
C LYS A 333 9.70 -6.43 5.04
N MET A 334 10.74 -6.66 5.85
CA MET A 334 11.30 -5.65 6.73
C MET A 334 12.81 -5.57 6.60
N LEU A 335 13.34 -4.36 6.75
CA LEU A 335 14.75 -4.09 6.95
C LEU A 335 14.91 -3.45 8.33
N ALA A 336 15.89 -3.90 9.11
CA ALA A 336 16.30 -3.23 10.33
C ALA A 336 17.66 -2.56 10.11
N SER A 337 17.82 -1.34 10.63
CA SER A 337 19.10 -0.63 10.66
C SER A 337 19.48 -0.24 12.08
N ALA A 338 20.73 -0.49 12.45
CA ALA A 338 21.31 -0.08 13.73
C ALA A 338 22.27 1.09 13.52
N SER A 339 22.20 2.10 14.38
CA SER A 339 22.98 3.33 14.22
C SER A 339 23.75 3.74 15.48
N TYR A 340 24.76 4.57 15.24
CA TYR A 340 25.47 5.31 16.27
C TYR A 340 24.56 6.25 17.07
N ASP A 341 23.42 6.67 16.51
CA ASP A 341 22.40 7.51 17.16
C ASP A 341 21.63 6.84 18.31
N THR A 342 22.05 5.63 18.71
CA THR A 342 21.47 4.81 19.80
C THR A 342 20.12 4.17 19.48
N THR A 343 19.61 4.33 18.25
CA THR A 343 18.32 3.76 17.83
C THR A 343 18.48 2.59 16.88
N VAL A 344 17.43 1.78 16.79
CA VAL A 344 17.21 0.83 15.70
C VAL A 344 15.97 1.27 14.94
N ARG A 345 16.05 1.32 13.61
CA ARG A 345 14.89 1.65 12.77
C ARG A 345 14.44 0.43 11.98
N LEU A 346 13.12 0.29 11.88
CA LEU A 346 12.44 -0.71 11.07
C LEU A 346 11.84 -0.05 9.84
N TRP A 347 12.13 -0.60 8.68
CA TRP A 347 11.70 -0.11 7.38
C TRP A 347 10.89 -1.19 6.69
N ILE A 348 9.73 -0.83 6.13
CA ILE A 348 8.96 -1.74 5.28
C ILE A 348 9.59 -1.73 3.89
N THR A 349 10.04 -2.88 3.40
CA THR A 349 10.72 -3.00 2.11
C THR A 349 9.81 -2.69 0.91
N ALA A 350 8.49 -2.76 1.11
CA ALA A 350 7.49 -2.49 0.08
C ALA A 350 6.97 -1.04 0.08
N THR A 351 7.04 -0.31 1.18
CA THR A 351 6.40 1.03 1.26
C THR A 351 7.36 2.11 1.71
N ASP A 352 8.65 1.79 1.81
CA ASP A 352 9.73 2.78 1.84
C ASP A 352 9.62 3.78 2.99
N THR A 353 8.88 3.36 4.01
CA THR A 353 8.47 4.15 5.15
C THR A 353 9.11 3.56 6.39
N THR A 354 9.67 4.42 7.25
CA THR A 354 10.06 4.01 8.58
C THR A 354 8.78 3.61 9.33
N GLN A 355 8.63 2.35 9.65
CA GLN A 355 7.48 1.87 10.40
C GLN A 355 7.63 2.25 11.87
N GLN A 356 8.83 2.01 12.44
CA GLN A 356 9.09 2.21 13.86
C GLN A 356 10.56 2.60 14.11
N THR A 357 10.76 3.43 15.13
CA THR A 357 12.08 3.70 15.71
C THR A 357 12.10 3.10 17.11
N LEU A 358 12.91 2.08 17.30
CA LEU A 358 13.11 1.39 18.57
C LEU A 358 14.13 2.17 19.39
N VAL A 359 13.65 2.81 20.45
CA VAL A 359 14.45 3.62 21.36
C VAL A 359 14.65 2.88 22.67
N GLY A 360 15.87 2.87 23.19
CA GLY A 360 16.14 2.36 24.53
C GLY A 360 17.59 2.03 24.83
N HIS A 361 18.43 1.81 23.82
CA HIS A 361 19.87 1.69 24.05
C HIS A 361 20.46 3.02 24.54
N ARG A 362 21.48 2.96 25.41
CA ARG A 362 22.13 4.14 25.99
C ARG A 362 23.38 4.59 25.22
N ARG A 363 23.84 3.76 24.28
CA ARG A 363 25.01 3.99 23.43
C ARG A 363 24.77 3.39 22.04
N SER A 364 25.70 3.63 21.12
CA SER A 364 25.63 3.19 19.73
C SER A 364 25.28 1.71 19.58
N VAL A 365 24.32 1.43 18.71
CA VAL A 365 23.87 0.08 18.38
C VAL A 365 24.76 -0.45 17.27
N LYS A 366 25.51 -1.52 17.56
CA LYS A 366 26.58 -2.04 16.69
C LYS A 366 26.13 -3.14 15.75
N ALA A 367 25.08 -3.87 16.09
CA ALA A 367 24.57 -4.95 15.28
C ALA A 367 23.08 -5.19 15.50
N VAL A 368 22.42 -5.71 14.47
CA VAL A 368 21.00 -6.07 14.49
C VAL A 368 20.76 -7.35 13.71
N THR A 369 19.82 -8.18 14.19
CA THR A 369 19.48 -9.45 13.53
C THR A 369 18.02 -9.82 13.80
N PHE A 370 17.37 -10.43 12.81
CA PHE A 370 16.04 -10.99 12.95
C PHE A 370 16.09 -12.44 13.40
N SER A 371 15.10 -12.87 14.17
CA SER A 371 14.86 -14.30 14.41
C SER A 371 14.45 -14.99 13.09
N PRO A 372 14.70 -16.31 12.94
CA PRO A 372 14.37 -17.04 11.71
C PRO A 372 12.88 -16.99 11.32
N ASP A 373 12.00 -16.87 12.31
CA ASP A 373 10.54 -16.75 12.13
C ASP A 373 10.07 -15.30 11.89
N SER A 374 10.98 -14.33 11.84
CA SER A 374 10.71 -12.88 11.69
C SER A 374 9.85 -12.26 12.79
N THR A 375 9.63 -12.95 13.93
CA THR A 375 8.78 -12.43 15.03
C THR A 375 9.54 -11.55 16.02
N MET A 376 10.85 -11.75 16.14
CA MET A 376 11.72 -11.03 17.06
C MET A 376 12.89 -10.37 16.35
N LEU A 377 13.38 -9.29 16.95
CA LEU A 377 14.58 -8.59 16.54
C LEU A 377 15.54 -8.51 17.73
N ALA A 378 16.80 -8.87 17.55
CA ALA A 378 17.84 -8.65 18.54
C ALA A 378 18.76 -7.51 18.11
N SER A 379 19.03 -6.57 19.03
CA SER A 379 19.98 -5.48 18.82
C SER A 379 21.07 -5.51 19.88
N ALA A 380 22.32 -5.37 19.45
CA ALA A 380 23.50 -5.35 20.31
C ALA A 380 24.12 -3.95 20.34
N SER A 381 24.51 -3.48 21.53
CA SER A 381 25.00 -2.12 21.72
C SER A 381 26.30 -2.04 22.53
N SER A 382 26.97 -0.91 22.37
CA SER A 382 28.11 -0.49 23.19
C SER A 382 27.71 -0.16 24.64
N ASP A 383 26.42 -0.15 24.96
CA ASP A 383 25.91 -0.05 26.33
C ASP A 383 26.02 -1.38 27.10
N LYS A 384 26.64 -2.39 26.50
CA LYS A 384 26.86 -3.74 27.06
C LYS A 384 25.58 -4.53 27.24
N THR A 385 24.51 -4.16 26.53
CA THR A 385 23.24 -4.87 26.55
C THR A 385 22.86 -5.38 25.17
N ILE A 386 22.11 -6.48 25.17
CA ILE A 386 21.30 -6.87 24.02
C ILE A 386 19.85 -6.63 24.37
N ARG A 387 19.11 -6.11 23.40
CA ARG A 387 17.67 -5.95 23.51
C ARG A 387 16.98 -6.83 22.50
N ILE A 388 15.99 -7.58 22.98
CA ILE A 388 15.08 -8.33 22.13
C ILE A 388 13.79 -7.53 22.03
N TRP A 389 13.36 -7.28 20.81
CA TRP A 389 12.17 -6.53 20.47
C TRP A 389 11.18 -7.45 19.79
N ASN A 390 9.90 -7.26 20.06
CA ASN A 390 8.84 -7.85 19.28
C ASN A 390 8.74 -7.07 17.96
N ASN A 391 8.91 -7.76 16.83
CA ASN A 391 8.98 -7.11 15.51
C ASN A 391 7.64 -6.45 15.11
N THR A 392 6.51 -7.07 15.47
CA THR A 392 5.17 -6.57 15.10
C THR A 392 4.77 -5.32 15.88
N THR A 393 5.06 -5.29 17.18
CA THR A 393 4.63 -4.21 18.07
C THR A 393 5.71 -3.16 18.29
N GLY A 394 6.98 -3.50 18.08
CA GLY A 394 8.13 -2.68 18.47
C GLY A 394 8.38 -2.64 19.97
N ALA A 395 7.61 -3.41 20.76
CA ALA A 395 7.77 -3.45 22.19
C ALA A 395 9.07 -4.16 22.57
N LEU A 396 9.75 -3.62 23.57
CA LEU A 396 10.89 -4.27 24.18
C LEU A 396 10.42 -5.52 24.92
N TYR A 397 10.82 -6.70 24.44
CA TYR A 397 10.49 -7.96 25.06
C TYR A 397 11.45 -8.28 26.21
N ARG A 398 12.76 -8.07 26.00
CA ARG A 398 13.78 -8.41 27.00
C ARG A 398 15.04 -7.58 26.86
N VAL A 399 15.72 -7.35 27.98
CA VAL A 399 17.09 -6.82 28.01
C VAL A 399 18.01 -7.88 28.62
N ILE A 400 19.02 -8.28 27.86
CA ILE A 400 20.09 -9.16 28.33
C ILE A 400 21.23 -8.25 28.81
N GLN A 401 21.55 -8.37 30.09
CA GLN A 401 22.56 -7.56 30.80
C GLN A 401 23.57 -8.47 31.50
N GLY A 402 24.64 -7.90 32.05
CA GLY A 402 25.70 -8.65 32.73
C GLY A 402 26.96 -8.88 31.88
N HIS A 403 27.03 -8.25 30.71
CA HIS A 403 28.25 -8.23 29.91
C HIS A 403 29.21 -7.17 30.42
N THR A 404 30.49 -7.52 30.48
CA THR A 404 31.55 -6.63 30.98
C THR A 404 32.02 -5.64 29.92
N ASP A 405 31.77 -5.92 28.65
CA ASP A 405 32.27 -5.15 27.51
C ASP A 405 31.22 -4.95 26.40
N SER A 406 31.53 -4.07 25.45
CA SER A 406 30.72 -3.75 24.27
C SER A 406 30.44 -4.99 23.42
N ILE A 407 29.24 -5.05 22.86
CA ILE A 407 28.78 -6.18 22.04
C ILE A 407 28.81 -5.73 20.59
N ASN A 408 29.66 -6.37 19.79
CA ASN A 408 29.98 -5.93 18.43
C ASN A 408 29.15 -6.65 17.36
N SER A 409 28.66 -7.86 17.67
CA SER A 409 27.84 -8.64 16.77
C SER A 409 26.89 -9.57 17.53
N VAL A 410 25.73 -9.85 16.93
CA VAL A 410 24.71 -10.76 17.43
C VAL A 410 24.13 -11.54 16.24
N ALA A 411 23.84 -12.83 16.45
CA ALA A 411 23.08 -13.64 15.49
C ALA A 411 22.17 -14.61 16.22
N PHE A 412 20.96 -14.80 15.70
CA PHE A 412 20.12 -15.94 16.06
C PHE A 412 20.68 -17.23 15.46
N PHE A 413 20.46 -18.34 16.16
CA PHE A 413 20.58 -19.66 15.58
C PHE A 413 19.35 -19.99 14.73
N ALA A 414 19.48 -20.98 13.83
CA ALA A 414 18.41 -21.39 12.93
C ALA A 414 17.15 -21.91 13.66
N ASP A 415 17.30 -22.37 14.90
CA ASP A 415 16.18 -22.80 15.74
C ASP A 415 15.41 -21.63 16.40
N GLY A 416 15.94 -20.41 16.31
CA GLY A 416 15.39 -19.20 16.93
C GLY A 416 15.49 -19.15 18.46
N LYS A 417 16.00 -20.21 19.11
CA LYS A 417 16.01 -20.34 20.57
C LYS A 417 17.30 -19.83 21.18
N MET A 418 18.39 -19.81 20.42
CA MET A 418 19.68 -19.32 20.91
C MET A 418 20.17 -18.07 20.16
N LEU A 419 21.01 -17.31 20.86
CA LEU A 419 21.74 -16.14 20.37
C LEU A 419 23.24 -16.35 20.56
N ALA A 420 24.02 -16.12 19.50
CA ALA A 420 25.47 -16.01 19.56
C ALA A 420 25.88 -14.55 19.63
N LEU A 421 26.71 -14.20 20.62
CA LEU A 421 27.14 -12.83 20.89
C LEU A 421 28.66 -12.73 20.77
N ALA A 422 29.17 -11.77 20.01
CA ALA A 422 30.59 -11.45 19.99
C ALA A 422 30.86 -10.14 20.74
N LEU A 423 31.70 -10.23 21.76
CA LEU A 423 32.07 -9.11 22.62
C LEU A 423 33.44 -8.54 22.25
N SER A 424 33.71 -7.32 22.70
CA SER A 424 35.04 -6.69 22.59
C SER A 424 36.12 -7.39 23.44
N ASP A 425 35.74 -8.20 24.44
CA ASP A 425 36.65 -8.98 25.28
C ASP A 425 37.23 -10.24 24.58
N HIS A 426 37.05 -10.33 23.26
CA HIS A 426 37.43 -11.47 22.42
C HIS A 426 36.74 -12.80 22.80
N THR A 427 35.58 -12.74 23.47
CA THR A 427 34.75 -13.91 23.75
C THR A 427 33.52 -13.98 22.87
N ILE A 428 33.11 -15.21 22.55
CA ILE A 428 31.80 -15.53 21.99
C ILE A 428 30.97 -16.19 23.08
N ARG A 429 29.76 -15.67 23.33
CA ARG A 429 28.86 -16.21 24.35
C ARG A 429 27.55 -16.67 23.70
N LEU A 430 27.05 -17.82 24.16
CA LEU A 430 25.77 -18.37 23.76
C LEU A 430 24.73 -18.11 24.84
N TRP A 431 23.61 -17.55 24.41
CA TRP A 431 22.49 -17.20 25.28
C TRP A 431 21.22 -17.83 24.77
N ASP A 432 20.37 -18.24 25.69
CA ASP A 432 19.01 -18.65 25.36
C ASP A 432 18.14 -17.39 25.20
N ALA A 433 17.52 -17.24 24.03
CA ALA A 433 16.72 -16.07 23.66
C ALA A 433 15.40 -15.99 24.43
N VAL A 434 14.87 -17.13 24.89
CA VAL A 434 13.57 -17.23 25.57
C VAL A 434 13.72 -16.89 27.05
N THR A 435 14.68 -17.52 27.72
CA THR A 435 14.96 -17.40 29.15
C THR A 435 15.88 -16.22 29.45
N GLY A 436 16.72 -15.82 28.49
CA GLY A 436 17.73 -14.77 28.68
C GLY A 436 18.86 -15.20 29.62
N LEU A 437 19.15 -16.50 29.74
CA LEU A 437 20.21 -17.03 30.58
C LEU A 437 21.45 -17.42 29.75
N PRO A 438 22.68 -17.24 30.29
CA PRO A 438 23.90 -17.68 29.64
C PRO A 438 23.99 -19.21 29.66
N GLN A 439 24.27 -19.81 28.50
CA GLN A 439 24.39 -21.28 28.39
C GLN A 439 25.87 -21.72 28.32
N LYS A 440 26.66 -21.10 27.44
CA LYS A 440 28.09 -21.42 27.25
C LYS A 440 28.90 -20.18 26.86
N TYR A 441 30.19 -20.19 27.15
CA TYR A 441 31.15 -19.18 26.68
C TYR A 441 32.35 -19.85 26.00
N PHE A 442 32.82 -19.24 24.93
CA PHE A 442 34.00 -19.64 24.18
C PHE A 442 34.97 -18.46 24.15
N LYS A 443 36.17 -18.64 24.70
CA LYS A 443 37.25 -17.66 24.51
C LYS A 443 37.91 -17.96 23.18
N VAL A 444 37.76 -17.07 22.22
CA VAL A 444 38.43 -17.20 20.92
C VAL A 444 39.70 -16.37 20.99
N MET A 445 40.85 -17.01 21.21
CA MET A 445 42.13 -16.37 20.93
C MET A 445 42.36 -16.45 19.42
N ILE A 446 42.19 -15.32 18.73
CA ILE A 446 42.66 -15.18 17.35
C ILE A 446 44.19 -15.09 17.42
N VAL A 447 44.88 -16.22 17.21
CA VAL A 447 46.34 -16.25 17.07
C VAL A 447 46.67 -16.18 15.58
N GLY A 448 47.10 -14.99 15.13
CA GLY A 448 47.48 -14.73 13.74
C GLY A 448 46.34 -14.16 12.90
N PHE A 449 46.58 -13.01 12.25
CA PHE A 449 45.65 -12.16 11.48
C PHE A 449 44.81 -11.17 12.32
N PRO A 450 45.21 -9.89 12.41
CA PRO A 450 44.51 -8.85 13.20
C PRO A 450 43.15 -8.41 12.62
N GLN A 451 42.64 -9.05 11.57
CA GLN A 451 41.62 -8.47 10.67
C GLN A 451 40.51 -9.43 10.25
N LEU A 452 40.27 -10.54 10.97
CA LEU A 452 39.01 -11.28 10.80
C LEU A 452 37.92 -10.58 11.64
N PRO A 453 36.94 -9.89 11.02
CA PRO A 453 35.92 -9.19 11.79
C PRO A 453 35.10 -10.23 12.56
N SER A 454 34.90 -10.02 13.86
CA SER A 454 34.06 -10.86 14.72
C SER A 454 32.67 -11.14 14.15
N ARG A 455 32.18 -10.23 13.28
CA ARG A 455 30.99 -10.40 12.43
C ARG A 455 31.03 -11.62 11.52
N LEU A 456 32.17 -11.93 10.88
CA LEU A 456 32.31 -13.11 10.02
C LEU A 456 32.21 -14.39 10.83
N ILE A 457 32.83 -14.42 12.02
CA ILE A 457 32.86 -15.62 12.88
C ILE A 457 31.45 -15.96 13.36
N VAL A 458 30.67 -14.97 13.82
CA VAL A 458 29.29 -15.17 14.27
C VAL A 458 28.37 -15.59 13.10
N ARG A 459 28.55 -15.01 11.91
CA ARG A 459 27.79 -15.41 10.70
C ARG A 459 28.19 -16.80 10.18
N CYS A 460 29.46 -17.20 10.34
CA CYS A 460 29.94 -18.53 10.01
C CYS A 460 29.44 -19.59 11.00
N LEU A 461 29.36 -19.28 12.29
CA LEU A 461 28.75 -20.17 13.31
C LEU A 461 27.27 -20.46 13.00
N HIS A 462 26.52 -19.46 12.51
CA HIS A 462 25.17 -19.66 12.00
C HIS A 462 25.12 -20.67 10.83
N ARG A 463 26.01 -20.55 9.84
CA ARG A 463 26.07 -21.49 8.69
C ARG A 463 26.55 -22.89 9.07
N LEU A 464 27.46 -23.02 10.04
CA LEU A 464 27.98 -24.32 10.46
C LEU A 464 26.93 -25.13 11.23
N HIS A 465 26.11 -24.48 12.07
CA HIS A 465 25.05 -25.15 12.80
C HIS A 465 23.86 -25.57 11.93
N SER A 466 23.67 -24.95 10.75
CA SER A 466 22.69 -25.42 9.75
C SER A 466 23.15 -26.67 8.99
N ILE A 467 24.44 -27.00 9.03
CA ILE A 467 25.03 -28.16 8.31
C ILE A 467 25.21 -29.37 9.25
N ALA A 468 25.44 -29.15 10.55
CA ALA A 468 25.38 -30.22 11.57
C ALA A 468 25.20 -29.64 12.99
N PRO A 469 24.36 -30.23 13.86
CA PRO A 469 24.29 -29.84 15.27
C PRO A 469 25.59 -30.22 15.99
N PHE A 470 26.21 -29.27 16.67
CA PHE A 470 27.44 -29.52 17.44
C PHE A 470 27.13 -30.45 18.63
N GLY A 471 27.58 -31.71 18.54
CA GLY A 471 27.54 -32.66 19.65
C GLY A 471 28.42 -32.20 20.82
N TYR A 472 27.94 -32.45 22.04
CA TYR A 472 28.64 -32.13 23.28
C TYR A 472 30.03 -32.79 23.30
N GLY A 473 31.10 -31.99 23.43
CA GLY A 473 32.39 -32.49 23.93
C GLY A 473 33.53 -32.68 22.93
N THR A 474 33.63 -31.91 21.84
CA THR A 474 34.89 -31.87 21.06
C THR A 474 35.38 -30.45 20.82
N GLN A 475 36.56 -30.12 21.37
CA GLN A 475 37.38 -29.02 20.86
C GLN A 475 37.83 -29.40 19.45
N LYS A 476 37.29 -28.73 18.44
CA LYS A 476 37.92 -28.67 17.12
C LYS A 476 38.45 -27.25 16.91
N ARG A 477 39.74 -27.15 16.58
CA ARG A 477 40.34 -25.91 16.08
C ARG A 477 39.59 -25.49 14.82
N VAL A 478 39.10 -24.26 14.82
CA VAL A 478 38.64 -23.53 13.62
C VAL A 478 39.85 -23.02 12.88
#